data_AF-A0A8T7BGB5-F1
#
_entry.id   AF-A0A8T7BGB5-F1
#
_cell.length_a   1.000
_cell.length_b   1.000
_cell.length_c   1.000
_cell.angle_alpha   90.00
_cell.angle_beta   90.00
_cell.angle_gamma   90.00
#
_symmetry.space_group_name_H-M   'P 1'
#
loop_
_entity.id
_entity.type
_entity.pdbx_description
1 polymer ?
#
loop_
_entity_poly.entity_id
_entity_poly.type
_entity_poly.pdbx_seq_one_letter_code
_entity_poly.pdbx_strand_id
1 'polypeptide(L)'
;MTRRYTIADSLSSDKENLTVDFDWSLVIATGRLNDTDIELPLRHKPAKTLDRLSFQIAVINDLNNDRLRDKYQFIDGDRIKTYHTQKVGTETLRIKSKNYETIKLKHQRPGSSRANYVWHAPNLNYLPVRIEQTKRGKVESRADLTKYSFYQ
;
A
#
# COMPACT_ATOMS: atom_id res chain seq x y z
N MET A 1 -18.60 -10.73 9.82
CA MET A 1 -17.43 -11.49 9.33
C MET A 1 -16.18 -10.73 9.69
N THR A 2 -15.38 -11.29 10.59
CA THR A 2 -14.11 -10.74 11.05
C THR A 2 -12.98 -11.13 10.09
N ARG A 3 -12.03 -10.23 9.86
CA ARG A 3 -10.85 -10.51 9.03
C ARG A 3 -9.58 -10.26 9.82
N ARG A 4 -8.70 -11.25 9.88
CA ARG A 4 -7.39 -11.14 10.52
C ARG A 4 -6.32 -10.70 9.53
N TYR A 5 -5.40 -9.86 10.00
CA TYR A 5 -4.22 -9.40 9.28
C TYR A 5 -3.01 -9.47 10.21
N THR A 6 -1.88 -9.99 9.71
CA THR A 6 -0.64 -10.11 10.49
C THR A 6 0.56 -9.56 9.71
N ILE A 7 1.42 -8.81 10.38
CA ILE A 7 2.72 -8.33 9.91
C ILE A 7 3.79 -8.82 10.89
N ALA A 8 4.94 -9.24 10.36
CA ALA A 8 6.20 -9.32 11.08
C ALA A 8 7.25 -8.51 10.30
N ASP A 9 7.55 -7.30 10.77
CA ASP A 9 8.58 -6.44 10.19
C ASP A 9 9.91 -6.68 10.91
N SER A 10 10.79 -7.41 10.23
CA SER A 10 12.17 -7.67 10.68
C SER A 10 13.22 -6.85 9.93
N LEU A 11 12.80 -6.04 8.95
CA LEU A 11 13.69 -5.33 8.03
C LEU A 11 13.92 -3.88 8.46
N SER A 12 12.96 -3.27 9.14
CA SER A 12 13.11 -1.91 9.67
C SER A 12 13.91 -1.88 10.99
N SER A 13 14.42 -0.71 11.34
CA SER A 13 15.07 -0.48 12.65
C SER A 13 14.08 -0.67 13.80
N ASP A 14 12.81 -0.34 13.56
CA ASP A 14 11.72 -0.40 14.51
C ASP A 14 10.93 -1.68 14.25
N LYS A 15 11.46 -2.81 14.73
CA LYS A 15 10.83 -4.12 14.50
C LYS A 15 9.42 -4.13 15.10
N GLU A 16 8.46 -4.52 14.27
CA GLU A 16 7.04 -4.51 14.65
C GLU A 16 6.39 -5.83 14.26
N ASN A 17 5.76 -6.49 15.23
CA ASN A 17 4.83 -7.58 15.00
C ASN A 17 3.42 -7.06 15.25
N LEU A 18 2.56 -7.09 14.24
CA LEU A 18 1.20 -6.58 14.33
C LEU A 18 0.24 -7.69 13.97
N THR A 19 -0.73 -7.98 14.84
CA THR A 19 -1.92 -8.77 14.49
C THR A 19 -3.16 -7.93 14.75
N VAL A 20 -4.03 -7.83 13.76
CA VAL A 20 -5.26 -7.03 13.82
C VAL A 20 -6.43 -7.84 13.28
N ASP A 21 -7.51 -7.87 14.04
CA ASP A 21 -8.82 -8.36 13.66
C ASP A 21 -9.74 -7.18 13.34
N PHE A 22 -10.21 -7.13 12.10
CA PHE A 22 -11.13 -6.11 11.62
C PHE A 22 -12.57 -6.57 11.80
N ASP A 23 -13.35 -5.82 12.59
CA ASP A 23 -14.79 -5.97 12.71
C ASP A 23 -15.49 -4.73 12.12
N TRP A 24 -15.83 -4.85 10.84
CA TRP A 24 -16.58 -3.82 10.10
C TRP A 24 -18.04 -3.69 10.51
N SER A 25 -18.62 -4.67 11.20
CA SER A 25 -19.99 -4.55 11.75
C SER A 25 -20.01 -3.69 13.00
N LEU A 26 -18.96 -3.79 13.82
CA LEU A 26 -18.78 -2.99 15.03
C LEU A 26 -17.98 -1.69 14.80
N VAL A 27 -17.48 -1.48 13.58
CA VAL A 27 -16.68 -0.29 13.21
C VAL A 27 -15.42 -0.18 14.08
N ILE A 28 -14.80 -1.32 14.38
CA ILE A 28 -13.63 -1.40 15.27
C ILE A 28 -12.63 -2.43 14.77
N ALA A 29 -11.35 -2.14 14.95
CA ALA A 29 -10.28 -3.10 14.78
C ALA A 29 -9.56 -3.27 16.12
N THR A 30 -9.41 -4.52 16.57
CA THR A 30 -8.69 -4.86 17.78
C THR A 30 -7.50 -5.73 17.43
N GLY A 31 -6.46 -5.71 18.27
CA GLY A 31 -5.26 -6.45 17.95
C GLY A 31 -4.16 -6.26 18.97
N ARG A 32 -2.96 -6.68 18.58
CA ARG A 32 -1.75 -6.54 19.36
C ARG A 32 -0.61 -6.07 18.46
N LEU A 33 0.06 -5.00 18.90
CA LEU A 33 1.31 -4.50 18.35
C LEU A 33 2.42 -4.83 19.35
N ASN A 34 3.33 -5.72 18.97
CA ASN A 34 4.32 -6.33 19.86
C ASN A 34 3.63 -6.95 21.09
N ASP A 35 3.76 -6.35 22.27
CA ASP A 35 3.13 -6.80 23.52
C ASP A 35 2.03 -5.85 24.01
N THR A 36 1.64 -4.87 23.20
CA THR A 36 0.62 -3.87 23.54
C THR A 36 -0.67 -4.14 22.77
N ASP A 37 -1.78 -4.25 23.48
CA ASP A 37 -3.09 -4.37 22.87
C ASP A 37 -3.49 -3.02 22.25
N ILE A 38 -4.10 -3.08 21.07
CA ILE A 38 -4.55 -1.89 20.33
C ILE A 38 -6.01 -2.02 19.97
N GLU A 39 -6.69 -0.87 19.95
CA GLU A 39 -8.06 -0.73 19.49
C GLU A 39 -8.14 0.53 18.63
N LEU A 40 -8.64 0.39 17.40
CA LEU A 40 -8.69 1.48 16.43
C LEU A 40 -10.10 1.64 15.85
N PRO A 41 -10.65 2.87 15.82
CA PRO A 41 -11.96 3.12 15.26
C PRO A 41 -11.88 3.04 13.73
N LEU A 42 -12.65 2.12 13.16
CA LEU A 42 -12.70 1.93 11.73
C LEU A 42 -13.55 3.04 11.06
N ARG A 43 -13.33 3.25 9.77
CA ARG A 43 -14.18 4.15 8.97
C ARG A 43 -14.80 3.39 7.80
N HIS A 44 -16.05 3.73 7.50
CA HIS A 44 -16.77 3.24 6.31
C HIS A 44 -16.95 4.32 5.25
N LYS A 45 -16.78 5.60 5.61
CA LYS A 45 -16.96 6.76 4.73
C LYS A 45 -15.82 7.78 4.92
N PRO A 46 -15.34 8.43 3.82
CA PRO A 46 -15.77 8.22 2.44
C PRO A 46 -15.25 6.90 1.83
N ALA A 47 -14.28 6.24 2.47
CA ALA A 47 -13.78 4.92 2.07
C ALA A 47 -13.61 4.02 3.30
N LYS A 48 -13.74 2.71 3.07
CA LYS A 48 -13.46 1.68 4.07
C LYS A 48 -11.98 1.72 4.46
N THR A 49 -11.68 1.71 5.77
CA THR A 49 -10.31 1.51 6.24
C THR A 49 -9.81 0.11 5.79
N LEU A 50 -8.53 -0.02 5.46
CA LEU A 50 -7.94 -1.28 4.97
C LEU A 50 -6.79 -1.72 5.88
N ASP A 51 -6.22 -2.88 5.63
CA ASP A 51 -4.83 -3.16 6.01
C ASP A 51 -3.88 -2.75 4.87
N ARG A 52 -2.58 -2.72 5.18
CA ARG A 52 -1.52 -2.30 4.24
C ARG A 52 -1.46 -3.15 2.97
N LEU A 53 -1.77 -4.46 3.01
CA LEU A 53 -1.76 -5.31 1.82
C LEU A 53 -3.02 -5.10 0.98
N SER A 54 -4.20 -5.04 1.61
CA SER A 54 -5.43 -4.74 0.89
C SER A 54 -5.46 -3.35 0.28
N PHE A 55 -4.73 -2.39 0.84
CA PHE A 55 -4.50 -1.10 0.17
C PHE A 55 -3.89 -1.29 -1.24
N GLN A 56 -2.85 -2.12 -1.38
CA GLN A 56 -2.22 -2.36 -2.68
C GLN A 56 -3.19 -3.02 -3.67
N ILE A 57 -3.94 -4.01 -3.21
CA ILE A 57 -4.96 -4.69 -4.03
C ILE A 57 -6.06 -3.71 -4.45
N ALA A 58 -6.50 -2.83 -3.54
CA ALA A 58 -7.51 -1.83 -3.83
C ALA A 58 -7.04 -0.84 -4.91
N VAL A 59 -5.77 -0.39 -4.85
CA VAL A 59 -5.18 0.46 -5.91
C VAL A 59 -5.17 -0.26 -7.25
N ILE A 60 -4.72 -1.53 -7.28
CA ILE A 60 -4.71 -2.34 -8.52
C ILE A 60 -6.12 -2.51 -9.08
N ASN A 61 -7.10 -2.82 -8.23
CA ASN A 61 -8.49 -2.95 -8.64
C ASN A 61 -9.03 -1.63 -9.20
N ASP A 62 -8.76 -0.52 -8.53
CA ASP A 62 -9.24 0.79 -8.95
C ASP A 62 -8.60 1.24 -10.27
N LEU A 63 -7.32 0.93 -10.50
CA LEU A 63 -6.65 1.12 -11.80
C LEU A 63 -7.28 0.29 -12.90
N ASN A 64 -7.58 -1.00 -12.63
CA ASN A 64 -8.23 -1.89 -13.60
C ASN A 64 -9.64 -1.42 -14.00
N ASN A 65 -10.32 -0.67 -13.14
CA ASN A 65 -11.69 -0.20 -13.35
C ASN A 65 -11.78 1.30 -13.70
N ASP A 66 -10.65 1.97 -13.92
CA ASP A 66 -10.57 3.43 -14.14
C ASP A 66 -11.28 4.27 -13.07
N ARG A 67 -11.12 3.86 -11.81
CA ARG A 67 -11.77 4.44 -10.62
C ARG A 67 -10.76 4.77 -9.52
N LEU A 68 -9.56 5.20 -9.91
CA LEU A 68 -8.50 5.56 -8.98
C LEU A 68 -9.01 6.62 -7.99
N ARG A 69 -8.87 6.34 -6.70
CA ARG A 69 -9.26 7.27 -5.63
C ARG A 69 -8.10 8.16 -5.23
N ASP A 70 -8.41 9.38 -4.84
CA ASP A 70 -7.39 10.34 -4.38
C ASP A 70 -6.88 10.02 -2.97
N LYS A 71 -7.64 9.24 -2.19
CA LYS A 71 -7.35 8.94 -0.78
C LYS A 71 -7.61 7.48 -0.45
N TYR A 72 -6.66 6.89 0.25
CA TYR A 72 -6.78 5.54 0.84
C TYR A 72 -6.43 5.60 2.32
N GLN A 73 -7.19 4.85 3.12
CA GLN A 73 -6.97 4.76 4.57
C GLN A 73 -6.68 3.32 4.95
N PHE A 74 -5.65 3.10 5.77
CA PHE A 74 -5.30 1.77 6.24
C PHE A 74 -4.65 1.80 7.62
N ILE A 75 -4.77 0.71 8.36
CA ILE A 75 -4.06 0.49 9.61
C ILE A 75 -2.60 0.15 9.31
N ASP A 76 -1.70 0.80 10.02
CA ASP A 76 -0.25 0.58 9.95
C ASP A 76 0.38 0.94 11.29
N GLY A 77 0.77 -0.09 12.05
CA GLY A 77 1.10 0.00 13.47
C GLY A 77 -0.13 0.25 14.33
N ASP A 78 0.00 1.18 15.26
CA ASP A 78 -1.02 1.63 16.23
C ASP A 78 -1.96 2.71 15.67
N ARG A 79 -1.95 2.96 14.36
CA ARG A 79 -2.64 4.13 13.77
C ARG A 79 -3.27 3.83 12.42
N ILE A 80 -4.29 4.61 12.09
CA ILE A 80 -4.83 4.71 10.74
C ILE A 80 -4.05 5.77 9.98
N LYS A 81 -3.37 5.37 8.90
CA LYS A 81 -2.70 6.28 7.97
C LYS A 81 -3.63 6.60 6.81
N THR A 82 -3.56 7.84 6.34
CA THR A 82 -4.22 8.27 5.10
C THR A 82 -3.16 8.65 4.08
N TYR A 83 -3.15 7.94 2.96
CA TYR A 83 -2.33 8.30 1.80
C TYR A 83 -3.16 9.07 0.79
N HIS A 84 -2.62 10.19 0.35
CA HIS A 84 -3.08 10.85 -0.87
C HIS A 84 -2.38 10.19 -2.05
N THR A 85 -3.18 9.70 -2.99
CA THR A 85 -2.73 9.01 -4.20
C THR A 85 -2.90 9.94 -5.39
N GLN A 86 -1.85 10.04 -6.21
CA GLN A 86 -1.86 10.85 -7.43
C GLN A 86 -1.25 10.06 -8.58
N LYS A 87 -1.90 10.08 -9.75
CA LYS A 87 -1.29 9.66 -11.01
C LYS A 87 -0.28 10.74 -11.44
N VAL A 88 0.99 10.37 -11.48
CA VAL A 88 2.09 11.27 -11.86
C VAL A 88 2.22 11.32 -13.38
N GLY A 89 2.05 10.19 -14.05
CA GLY A 89 2.18 10.07 -15.50
C GLY A 89 2.37 8.62 -15.93
N THR A 90 2.72 8.46 -17.20
CA THR A 90 3.12 7.18 -17.80
C THR A 90 4.58 7.21 -18.19
N GLU A 91 5.30 6.12 -17.98
CA GLU A 91 6.69 5.98 -18.42
C GLU A 91 7.03 4.53 -18.79
N THR A 92 7.91 4.36 -19.78
CA THR A 92 8.47 3.06 -20.13
C THR A 92 9.66 2.76 -19.22
N LEU A 93 9.57 1.71 -18.40
CA LEU A 93 10.66 1.25 -17.55
C LEU A 93 11.38 0.07 -18.18
N ARG A 94 12.70 0.20 -18.34
CA ARG A 94 13.58 -0.95 -18.60
C ARG A 94 13.98 -1.57 -17.27
N ILE A 95 13.48 -2.78 -16.98
CA ILE A 95 13.84 -3.56 -15.79
C ILE A 95 14.45 -4.88 -16.27
N LYS A 96 15.70 -5.11 -15.88
CA LYS A 96 16.55 -6.17 -16.46
C LYS A 96 16.59 -6.02 -18.00
N SER A 97 16.22 -7.07 -18.72
CA SER A 97 16.17 -7.12 -20.20
C SER A 97 14.77 -6.91 -20.78
N LYS A 98 13.79 -6.48 -19.98
CA LYS A 98 12.40 -6.25 -20.42
C LYS A 98 12.00 -4.79 -20.26
N ASN A 99 11.18 -4.32 -21.19
CA ASN A 99 10.52 -3.01 -21.10
C ASN A 99 9.09 -3.19 -20.61
N TYR A 100 8.66 -2.31 -19.71
CA TYR A 100 7.30 -2.25 -19.20
C TYR A 100 6.75 -0.85 -19.46
N GLU A 101 5.63 -0.77 -20.18
CA GLU A 101 4.79 0.43 -20.14
C GLU A 101 4.14 0.51 -18.77
N THR A 102 4.22 1.66 -18.11
CA THR A 102 3.74 1.77 -16.73
C THR A 102 2.98 3.06 -16.47
N ILE A 103 2.07 2.99 -15.49
CA ILE A 103 1.48 4.15 -14.83
C ILE A 103 2.21 4.37 -13.51
N LYS A 104 2.78 5.56 -13.33
CA LYS A 104 3.43 5.96 -12.09
C LYS A 104 2.43 6.62 -11.16
N LEU A 105 2.25 6.02 -9.99
CA LEU A 105 1.49 6.59 -8.89
C LEU A 105 2.42 7.13 -7.81
N LYS A 106 1.97 8.17 -7.12
CA LYS A 106 2.60 8.71 -5.92
C LYS A 106 1.63 8.56 -4.75
N HIS A 107 2.09 7.96 -3.67
CA HIS A 107 1.40 7.90 -2.39
C HIS A 107 2.16 8.71 -1.34
N GLN A 108 1.47 9.65 -0.69
CA GLN A 108 2.08 10.53 0.31
C GLN A 108 1.10 10.85 1.43
N ARG A 109 1.57 10.86 2.67
CA ARG A 109 0.78 11.40 3.80
C ARG A 109 0.78 12.92 3.76
N PRO A 110 -0.33 13.59 4.10
CA PRO A 110 -0.35 15.05 4.25
C PRO A 110 0.80 15.54 5.13
N GLY A 111 1.54 16.55 4.66
CA GLY A 111 2.69 17.15 5.38
C GLY A 111 3.94 16.28 5.50
N SER A 112 3.93 15.03 5.00
CA SER A 112 5.11 14.16 5.10
C SER A 112 6.12 14.48 4.02
N SER A 113 7.40 14.56 4.38
CA SER A 113 8.50 14.61 3.40
C SER A 113 8.79 13.25 2.74
N ARG A 114 8.17 12.16 3.23
CA ARG A 114 8.29 10.82 2.67
C ARG A 114 7.18 10.57 1.65
N ALA A 115 7.54 10.03 0.49
CA ALA A 115 6.60 9.59 -0.54
C ALA A 115 6.99 8.21 -1.06
N ASN A 116 6.00 7.41 -1.47
CA ASN A 116 6.21 6.17 -2.20
C ASN A 116 5.75 6.37 -3.63
N TYR A 117 6.62 6.12 -4.60
CA TYR A 117 6.28 6.03 -6.00
C TYR A 117 6.15 4.56 -6.39
N VAL A 118 5.09 4.21 -7.10
CA VAL A 118 4.82 2.85 -7.53
C VAL A 118 4.49 2.86 -9.02
N TRP A 119 5.15 2.00 -9.77
CA TRP A 119 4.95 1.85 -11.20
C TRP A 119 4.16 0.59 -11.46
N HIS A 120 2.95 0.76 -11.97
CA HIS A 120 2.04 -0.34 -12.26
C HIS A 120 2.07 -0.62 -13.76
N ALA A 121 2.32 -1.87 -14.15
CA ALA A 121 2.35 -2.28 -15.56
C ALA A 121 0.98 -2.79 -16.02
N PRO A 122 0.26 -2.07 -16.92
CA PRO A 122 -1.10 -2.47 -17.34
C PRO A 122 -1.13 -3.86 -17.99
N ASN A 123 -0.12 -4.22 -18.76
CA ASN A 123 0.01 -5.54 -19.39
C ASN A 123 0.20 -6.70 -18.39
N LEU A 124 0.45 -6.40 -17.12
CA LEU A 124 0.51 -7.37 -16.02
C LEU A 124 -0.65 -7.18 -15.04
N ASN A 125 -1.83 -6.76 -15.52
CA ASN A 125 -3.01 -6.45 -14.70
C ASN A 125 -2.70 -5.39 -13.62
N TYR A 126 -1.87 -4.40 -13.96
CA TYR A 126 -1.41 -3.34 -13.07
C TYR A 126 -0.57 -3.83 -11.89
N LEU A 127 0.11 -4.98 -12.00
CA LEU A 127 1.10 -5.39 -11.00
C LEU A 127 2.19 -4.31 -10.81
N PRO A 128 2.58 -3.98 -9.57
CA PRO A 128 3.74 -3.14 -9.31
C PRO A 128 5.02 -3.77 -9.88
N VAL A 129 5.69 -3.06 -10.79
CA VAL A 129 6.98 -3.48 -11.37
C VAL A 129 8.17 -2.75 -10.76
N ARG A 130 7.94 -1.58 -10.15
CA ARG A 130 8.94 -0.84 -9.37
C ARG A 130 8.25 -0.13 -8.20
N ILE A 131 8.94 -0.08 -7.07
CA ILE A 131 8.58 0.75 -5.92
C ILE A 131 9.81 1.58 -5.55
N GLU A 132 9.62 2.88 -5.36
CA GLU A 132 10.65 3.78 -4.82
C GLU A 132 10.10 4.53 -3.62
N GLN A 133 10.86 4.55 -2.52
CA GLN A 133 10.59 5.45 -1.42
C GLN A 133 11.54 6.62 -1.49
N THR A 134 11.00 7.83 -1.34
CA THR A 134 11.79 9.04 -1.22
C THR A 134 11.57 9.71 0.13
N LYS A 135 12.57 10.47 0.58
CA LYS A 135 12.50 11.38 1.74
C LYS A 135 13.14 12.70 1.35
N ARG A 136 12.41 13.80 1.50
CA ARG A 136 12.88 15.15 1.10
C ARG A 136 13.36 15.18 -0.36
N GLY A 137 12.65 14.46 -1.24
CA GLY A 137 12.96 14.38 -2.67
C GLY A 137 14.10 13.44 -3.06
N LYS A 138 14.85 12.87 -2.10
CA LYS A 138 15.93 11.90 -2.37
C LYS A 138 15.41 10.47 -2.28
N VAL A 139 15.86 9.60 -3.18
CA VAL A 139 15.53 8.16 -3.14
C VAL A 139 16.29 7.52 -1.97
N GLU A 140 15.55 6.91 -1.06
CA GLU A 140 16.11 6.18 0.10
C GLU A 140 16.13 4.68 -0.17
N SER A 141 15.14 4.17 -0.90
CA SER A 141 15.07 2.77 -1.30
C SER A 141 14.34 2.60 -2.62
N ARG A 142 14.72 1.52 -3.34
CA ARG A 142 14.11 1.09 -4.59
C ARG A 142 14.03 -0.43 -4.60
N ALA A 143 12.91 -0.95 -5.09
CA ALA A 143 12.73 -2.36 -5.39
C ALA A 143 12.18 -2.52 -6.81
N ASP A 144 12.74 -3.46 -7.56
CA ASP A 144 12.35 -3.78 -8.93
C ASP A 144 11.84 -5.23 -9.02
N LEU A 145 10.83 -5.45 -9.87
CA LEU A 145 10.30 -6.78 -10.13
C LEU A 145 11.38 -7.68 -10.75
N THR A 146 11.70 -8.77 -10.06
CA THR A 146 12.74 -9.71 -10.50
C THR A 146 12.17 -10.92 -11.24
N LYS A 147 11.00 -11.42 -10.80
CA LYS A 147 10.31 -12.59 -11.36
C LYS A 147 8.82 -12.52 -11.00
N TYR A 148 7.96 -13.04 -11.87
CA TYR A 148 6.54 -13.27 -11.61
C TYR A 148 6.07 -14.49 -12.40
N SER A 149 4.97 -15.10 -11.97
CA SER A 149 4.28 -16.17 -12.67
C SER A 149 2.78 -16.04 -12.40
N PHE A 150 1.96 -16.28 -13.43
CA PHE A 150 0.52 -16.45 -13.26
C PHE A 150 0.24 -17.95 -13.24
N TYR A 151 -0.53 -18.41 -12.26
CA TYR A 151 -1.05 -19.77 -12.27
C TYR A 151 -2.28 -19.76 -13.19
N GLN A 152 -2.26 -20.65 -14.19
CA GLN A 152 -3.40 -20.99 -15.03
C GLN A 152 -4.15 -22.17 -14.42
#